data_AF-A0A072NPU2-F1
#
_entry.id   AF-A0A072NPU2-F1
#
_cell.length_a   1.000
_cell.length_b   1.000
_cell.length_c   1.000
_cell.angle_alpha   90.00
_cell.angle_beta   90.00
_cell.angle_gamma   90.00
#
_symmetry.space_group_name_H-M   'P 1'
#
loop_
_entity.id
_entity.type
_entity.pdbx_description
1 polymer ?
#
loop_
_entity_poly.entity_id
_entity_poly.type
_entity_poly.pdbx_seq_one_letter_code
_entity_poly.pdbx_strand_id
1 'polypeptide(L)'
;MAKVTMKMPEDFLLKVSRLNDKTDEIIPRVLKAGGEVVLDKVKSNLNSAVGRDTKYPSRSTGQLAAALGISPALQDRDGNHNVKVGFSEPRRDGSSNAKIANIIEYGKSGQPAKPFLKPAKSTSRKPCIEAMKAKLDEEVNKI
;
A
#
# COMPACT_ATOMS: atom_id res chain seq x y z
N MET A 1 54.13 -8.08 27.17
CA MET A 1 52.81 -7.54 27.55
C MET A 1 51.97 -7.41 26.28
N ALA A 2 50.84 -8.11 26.20
CA ALA A 2 49.93 -7.96 25.07
C ALA A 2 49.23 -6.59 25.16
N LYS A 3 49.34 -5.77 24.10
CA LYS A 3 48.57 -4.53 23.96
C LYS A 3 47.24 -4.87 23.29
N VAL A 4 46.15 -4.65 24.00
CA VAL A 4 44.79 -4.67 23.43
C VAL A 4 44.43 -3.23 23.04
N THR A 5 44.02 -3.04 21.79
CA THR A 5 43.54 -1.75 21.29
C THR A 5 42.06 -1.90 20.97
N MET A 6 41.19 -1.29 21.78
CA MET A 6 39.77 -1.19 21.45
C MET A 6 39.57 0.01 20.54
N LYS A 7 39.13 -0.24 19.30
CA LYS A 7 38.67 0.81 18.40
C LYS A 7 37.18 1.07 18.68
N MET A 8 36.82 2.35 18.78
CA MET A 8 35.41 2.75 18.77
C MET A 8 34.78 2.28 17.45
N PRO A 9 33.52 1.84 17.44
CA PRO A 9 32.84 1.37 16.23
C PRO A 9 32.41 2.57 15.38
N GLU A 10 33.38 3.36 14.93
CA GLU A 10 33.19 4.60 14.17
C GLU A 10 32.37 4.35 12.90
N ASP A 11 32.64 3.24 12.19
CA ASP A 11 31.88 2.83 11.00
C ASP A 11 30.40 2.58 11.30
N PHE A 12 30.09 2.02 12.47
CA PHE A 12 28.71 1.79 12.89
C PHE A 12 28.01 3.12 13.20
N LEU A 13 28.69 4.02 13.93
CA LEU A 13 28.15 5.34 14.24
C LEU A 13 27.90 6.18 12.98
N LEU A 14 28.81 6.12 12.01
CA LEU A 14 28.65 6.75 10.69
C LEU A 14 27.46 6.19 9.92
N LYS A 15 27.26 4.87 9.92
CA LYS A 15 26.09 4.23 9.29
C LYS A 15 24.78 4.66 9.94
N VAL A 16 24.73 4.70 11.28
CA VAL A 16 23.54 5.16 12.02
C VAL A 16 23.23 6.62 11.72
N SER A 17 24.25 7.48 11.68
CA SER A 17 24.08 8.90 11.33
C SER A 17 23.51 9.07 9.92
N ARG A 18 24.10 8.41 8.92
CA ARG A 18 23.62 8.48 7.53
C ARG A 18 22.21 7.91 7.36
N LEU A 19 21.88 6.87 8.13
CA LEU A 19 20.53 6.31 8.14
C LEU A 19 19.53 7.33 8.67
N ASN A 20 19.87 8.00 9.78
CA ASN A 20 19.04 9.05 10.36
C ASN A 20 18.77 10.17 9.33
N ASP A 21 19.80 10.66 8.64
CA ASP A 21 19.70 11.73 7.65
C ASP A 21 18.83 11.35 6.43
N LYS A 22 18.79 10.07 6.08
CA LYS A 22 18.02 9.56 4.92
C LYS A 22 16.66 8.98 5.28
N THR A 23 16.26 9.03 6.55
CA THR A 23 15.01 8.44 7.05
C THR A 23 13.79 8.93 6.26
N ASP A 24 13.75 10.24 5.98
CA ASP A 24 12.65 10.89 5.27
C ASP A 24 12.55 10.46 3.79
N GLU A 25 13.63 9.93 3.20
CA GLU A 25 13.62 9.36 1.85
C GLU A 25 13.31 7.86 1.83
N ILE A 26 13.84 7.12 2.81
CA ILE A 26 13.73 5.67 2.89
C ILE A 26 12.29 5.27 3.25
N ILE A 27 11.68 5.94 4.23
CA ILE A 27 10.34 5.60 4.72
C ILE A 27 9.30 5.67 3.59
N PRO A 28 9.19 6.74 2.78
CA PRO A 28 8.27 6.77 1.65
C PRO A 28 8.50 5.65 0.63
N ARG A 29 9.76 5.29 0.35
CA ARG A 29 10.09 4.20 -0.60
C ARG A 29 9.63 2.84 -0.08
N VAL A 30 9.88 2.57 1.20
CA VAL A 30 9.48 1.33 1.87
C VAL A 30 7.95 1.22 1.93
N LEU A 31 7.27 2.29 2.36
CA LEU A 31 5.81 2.32 2.43
C LEU A 31 5.15 2.18 1.05
N LYS A 32 5.74 2.78 0.01
CA LYS A 32 5.28 2.64 -1.37
C LYS A 32 5.36 1.19 -1.84
N ALA A 33 6.48 0.51 -1.60
CA ALA A 33 6.66 -0.90 -1.95
C ALA A 33 5.62 -1.80 -1.27
N GLY A 34 5.36 -1.58 0.03
CA GLY A 34 4.28 -2.29 0.74
C GLY A 34 2.88 -1.97 0.17
N GLY A 35 2.63 -0.70 -0.16
CA GLY A 35 1.38 -0.23 -0.76
C GLY A 35 1.09 -0.84 -2.13
N GLU A 36 2.10 -1.02 -2.98
CA GLU A 36 1.98 -1.63 -4.32
C GLU A 36 1.47 -3.08 -4.23
N VAL A 37 2.01 -3.86 -3.29
CA VAL A 37 1.54 -5.25 -3.05
C VAL A 37 0.06 -5.29 -2.67
N VAL A 38 -0.38 -4.36 -1.82
CA VAL A 38 -1.79 -4.27 -1.42
C VAL A 38 -2.66 -3.80 -2.59
N LEU A 39 -2.22 -2.79 -3.33
CA LEU A 39 -2.93 -2.27 -4.50
C LEU A 39 -3.15 -3.35 -5.55
N ASP A 40 -2.11 -4.11 -5.89
CA ASP A 40 -2.20 -5.16 -6.90
C ASP A 40 -3.21 -6.24 -6.49
N LYS A 41 -3.23 -6.60 -5.21
CA LYS A 41 -4.20 -7.57 -4.70
C LYS A 41 -5.62 -7.03 -4.72
N VAL A 42 -5.83 -5.79 -4.31
CA VAL A 42 -7.15 -5.12 -4.37
C VAL A 42 -7.62 -5.01 -5.82
N LYS A 43 -6.74 -4.63 -6.75
CA LYS A 43 -7.05 -4.49 -8.18
C LYS A 43 -7.43 -5.83 -8.81
N SER A 44 -6.66 -6.88 -8.52
CA SER A 44 -6.96 -8.25 -8.98
C SER A 44 -8.33 -8.74 -8.48
N ASN A 45 -8.60 -8.55 -7.18
CA ASN A 45 -9.89 -8.93 -6.59
C ASN A 45 -11.05 -8.10 -7.16
N LEU A 46 -10.86 -6.79 -7.34
CA LEU A 46 -11.87 -5.89 -7.90
C LEU A 46 -12.22 -6.29 -9.34
N ASN A 47 -11.23 -6.53 -10.19
CA ASN A 47 -11.45 -6.97 -11.56
C ASN A 47 -12.21 -8.29 -11.63
N SER A 48 -11.98 -9.20 -10.68
CA SER A 48 -12.69 -10.48 -10.58
C SER A 48 -14.13 -10.33 -10.05
N ALA A 49 -14.40 -9.29 -9.25
CA ALA A 49 -15.71 -9.03 -8.66
C ALA A 49 -16.66 -8.27 -9.60
N VAL A 50 -16.12 -7.40 -10.45
CA VAL A 50 -16.87 -6.59 -11.40
C VAL A 50 -17.49 -7.48 -12.48
N GLY A 51 -18.80 -7.35 -12.70
CA GLY A 51 -19.53 -8.06 -13.77
C GLY A 51 -19.91 -9.52 -13.49
N ARG A 52 -19.32 -10.17 -12.48
CA ARG A 52 -19.69 -11.54 -12.04
C ARG A 52 -21.10 -11.57 -11.46
N ASP A 53 -21.90 -12.62 -11.59
CA ASP A 53 -23.19 -12.83 -10.88
C ASP A 53 -24.08 -11.57 -10.76
N THR A 54 -24.31 -10.88 -11.86
CA THR A 54 -25.21 -9.71 -11.91
C THR A 54 -26.51 -10.05 -12.61
N LYS A 55 -27.64 -9.55 -12.09
CA LYS A 55 -28.97 -9.76 -12.69
C LYS A 55 -29.07 -9.18 -14.11
N TYR A 56 -28.29 -8.13 -14.40
CA TYR A 56 -28.27 -7.44 -15.68
C TYR A 56 -26.84 -7.45 -16.24
N PRO A 57 -26.66 -7.32 -17.57
CA PRO A 57 -25.34 -7.21 -18.18
C PRO A 57 -24.48 -6.12 -17.54
N SER A 58 -23.19 -6.41 -17.39
CA SER A 58 -22.21 -5.50 -16.80
C SER A 58 -22.14 -4.19 -17.59
N ARG A 59 -22.25 -3.06 -16.89
CA ARG A 59 -22.05 -1.70 -17.44
C ARG A 59 -20.71 -1.10 -17.04
N SER A 60 -19.72 -1.95 -16.74
CA SER A 60 -18.42 -1.49 -16.27
C SER A 60 -17.67 -0.73 -17.37
N THR A 61 -17.26 0.49 -17.07
CA THR A 61 -16.40 1.31 -17.93
C THR A 61 -14.91 1.14 -17.62
N GLY A 62 -14.55 0.31 -16.63
CA GLY A 62 -13.17 0.18 -16.13
C GLY A 62 -12.68 1.35 -15.28
N GLN A 63 -13.44 2.46 -15.22
CA GLN A 63 -13.05 3.67 -14.51
C GLN A 63 -12.78 3.45 -13.02
N LEU A 64 -13.51 2.54 -12.36
CA LEU A 64 -13.32 2.26 -10.94
C LEU A 64 -11.94 1.62 -10.67
N ALA A 65 -11.51 0.70 -11.53
CA ALA A 65 -10.20 0.07 -11.42
C ALA A 65 -9.06 1.05 -11.77
N ALA A 66 -9.31 1.97 -12.71
CA ALA A 66 -8.35 3.02 -13.08
C ALA A 66 -8.21 4.09 -11.99
N ALA A 67 -9.25 4.32 -11.19
CA ALA A 67 -9.23 5.27 -10.07
C ALA A 67 -8.53 4.73 -8.83
N LEU A 68 -8.25 3.43 -8.74
CA LEU A 68 -7.56 2.83 -7.60
C LEU A 68 -6.07 3.19 -7.65
N GLY A 69 -5.57 3.79 -6.57
CA GLY A 69 -4.20 4.28 -6.48
C GLY A 69 -3.65 4.27 -5.06
N ILE A 70 -2.38 4.66 -4.96
CA ILE A 70 -1.64 4.82 -3.71
C ILE A 70 -1.39 6.31 -3.50
N SER A 71 -1.70 6.82 -2.31
CA SER A 71 -1.38 8.20 -1.94
C SER A 71 0.12 8.36 -1.68
N PRO A 72 0.69 9.58 -1.81
CA PRO A 72 2.02 9.83 -1.28
C PRO A 72 2.08 9.53 0.22
N ALA A 73 3.28 9.20 0.71
CA ALA A 73 3.53 9.03 2.13
C ALA A 73 3.46 10.40 2.81
N LEU A 74 2.61 10.52 3.82
CA LEU A 74 2.43 11.74 4.59
C LEU A 74 2.56 11.42 6.08
N GLN A 75 3.19 12.32 6.82
CA GLN A 75 3.28 12.22 8.27
C GLN A 75 1.96 12.66 8.90
N ASP A 76 1.47 11.88 9.87
CA ASP A 76 0.32 12.26 10.69
C ASP A 76 0.74 13.13 11.89
N ARG A 77 -0.25 13.50 12.72
CA ARG A 77 -0.02 14.35 13.90
C ARG A 77 0.82 13.67 14.97
N ASP A 78 0.90 12.34 14.95
CA ASP A 78 1.66 11.53 15.92
C ASP A 78 3.08 11.26 15.40
N GLY A 79 3.45 11.79 14.23
CA GLY A 79 4.75 11.62 13.62
C GLY A 79 4.89 10.34 12.77
N ASN A 80 3.82 9.57 12.58
CA ASN A 80 3.86 8.34 11.79
C ASN A 80 3.66 8.63 10.30
N HIS A 81 4.47 8.00 9.47
CA HIS A 81 4.33 8.06 8.02
C HIS A 81 3.28 7.05 7.55
N ASN A 82 2.26 7.56 6.87
CA ASN A 82 1.14 6.77 6.39
C ASN A 82 0.98 6.88 4.88
N VAL A 83 0.57 5.77 4.28
CA VAL A 83 0.16 5.67 2.87
C VAL A 83 -1.25 5.11 2.80
N LYS A 84 -2.07 5.65 1.92
CA LYS A 84 -3.46 5.22 1.70
C LYS A 84 -3.58 4.51 0.37
N VAL A 85 -4.19 3.33 0.37
CA VAL A 85 -4.64 2.64 -0.84
C VAL A 85 -6.14 2.91 -0.97
N GLY A 86 -6.56 3.53 -2.06
CA GLY A 86 -7.94 3.97 -2.21
C GLY A 86 -8.27 4.50 -3.60
N PHE A 87 -9.47 5.06 -3.74
CA PHE A 87 -9.95 5.58 -5.01
C PHE A 87 -9.74 7.09 -5.10
N SER A 88 -9.25 7.56 -6.24
CA SER A 88 -9.21 8.97 -6.59
C SER A 88 -10.63 9.49 -6.84
N GLU A 89 -10.93 10.67 -6.33
CA GLU A 89 -12.16 11.42 -6.58
C GLU A 89 -11.78 12.79 -7.18
N PRO A 90 -12.65 13.43 -7.98
CA PRO A 90 -14.01 13.05 -8.33
C PRO A 90 -14.10 12.08 -9.52
N ARG A 91 -15.22 11.35 -9.61
CA ARG A 91 -15.54 10.54 -10.78
C ARG A 91 -16.11 11.40 -11.92
N ARG A 92 -15.77 11.05 -13.17
CA ARG A 92 -16.20 11.78 -14.39
C ARG A 92 -17.73 11.91 -14.53
N ASP A 93 -18.50 10.99 -13.96
CA ASP A 93 -19.97 10.96 -14.04
C ASP A 93 -20.65 11.71 -12.86
N GLY A 94 -19.87 12.38 -12.01
CA GLY A 94 -20.39 13.11 -10.84
C GLY A 94 -20.79 12.21 -9.66
N SER A 95 -20.66 10.89 -9.79
CA SER A 95 -20.85 9.96 -8.68
C SER A 95 -19.55 9.74 -7.89
N SER A 96 -19.59 8.94 -6.81
CA SER A 96 -18.41 8.65 -6.00
C SER A 96 -17.91 7.23 -6.26
N ASN A 97 -16.61 7.09 -6.56
CA ASN A 97 -15.94 5.80 -6.63
C ASN A 97 -16.03 5.03 -5.31
N ALA A 98 -15.90 5.71 -4.17
CA ALA A 98 -16.04 5.09 -2.85
C ALA A 98 -17.45 4.50 -2.64
N LYS A 99 -18.50 5.20 -3.11
CA LYS A 99 -19.87 4.68 -3.07
C LYS A 99 -20.03 3.40 -3.89
N ILE A 100 -19.50 3.37 -5.12
CA ILE A 100 -19.58 2.19 -5.99
C ILE A 100 -18.81 1.02 -5.38
N ALA A 101 -17.61 1.27 -4.87
CA ALA A 101 -16.80 0.27 -4.17
C ALA A 101 -17.55 -0.35 -2.98
N ASN A 102 -18.20 0.47 -2.15
CA ASN A 102 -18.99 -0.02 -1.02
C ASN A 102 -20.19 -0.89 -1.46
N ILE A 103 -20.86 -0.53 -2.55
CA ILE A 103 -21.94 -1.35 -3.12
C ILE A 103 -21.42 -2.72 -3.58
N ILE A 104 -20.20 -2.78 -4.12
CA ILE A 104 -19.59 -4.06 -4.52
C ILE A 104 -19.21 -4.88 -3.27
N GLU A 105 -18.56 -4.25 -2.29
CA GLU A 105 -18.09 -4.92 -1.07
C GLU A 105 -19.24 -5.51 -0.25
N TYR A 106 -20.31 -4.74 -0.03
CA TYR A 106 -21.42 -5.11 0.86
C TYR A 106 -22.70 -5.54 0.15
N GLY A 107 -22.78 -5.36 -1.17
CA GLY A 107 -23.97 -5.68 -1.95
C GLY A 107 -25.09 -4.64 -1.83
N LYS A 108 -26.16 -4.88 -2.58
CA LYS A 108 -27.43 -4.14 -2.53
C LYS A 108 -28.58 -5.04 -2.96
N SER A 109 -29.82 -4.56 -2.88
CA SER A 109 -30.96 -5.30 -3.45
C SER A 109 -30.72 -5.66 -4.92
N GLY A 110 -30.81 -6.96 -5.26
CA GLY A 110 -30.56 -7.50 -6.61
C GLY A 110 -29.09 -7.67 -6.99
N GLN A 111 -28.14 -7.44 -6.08
CA GLN A 111 -26.71 -7.70 -6.30
C GLN A 111 -26.07 -8.21 -4.99
N PRO A 112 -25.67 -9.49 -4.92
CA PRO A 112 -25.03 -10.02 -3.71
C PRO A 112 -23.68 -9.34 -3.44
N ALA A 113 -23.28 -9.34 -2.16
CA ALA A 113 -22.00 -8.81 -1.70
C ALA A 113 -20.82 -9.56 -2.32
N LYS A 114 -19.82 -8.81 -2.79
CA LYS A 114 -18.59 -9.35 -3.39
C LYS A 114 -17.40 -8.68 -2.73
N PRO A 115 -17.01 -9.17 -1.55
CA PRO A 115 -15.91 -8.56 -0.81
C PRO A 115 -14.62 -8.70 -1.61
N PHE A 116 -13.96 -7.58 -1.87
CA PHE A 116 -12.67 -7.51 -2.56
C PHE A 116 -11.61 -6.84 -1.68
N LEU A 117 -12.00 -5.91 -0.80
CA LEU A 117 -11.12 -5.22 0.14
C LEU A 117 -10.79 -6.09 1.35
N LYS A 118 -11.81 -6.66 2.00
CA LYS A 118 -11.60 -7.51 3.19
C LYS A 118 -10.66 -8.70 2.92
N PRO A 119 -10.84 -9.50 1.84
CA PRO A 119 -9.91 -10.58 1.53
C PRO A 119 -8.54 -10.08 1.04
N ALA A 120 -8.48 -8.92 0.37
CA ALA A 120 -7.19 -8.32 0.01
C ALA A 120 -6.39 -7.98 1.27
N LYS A 121 -7.00 -7.30 2.25
CA LYS A 121 -6.34 -6.89 3.50
C LYS A 121 -5.73 -8.06 4.28
N SER A 122 -6.43 -9.20 4.36
CA SER A 122 -5.90 -10.37 5.08
C SER A 122 -4.79 -11.06 4.31
N THR A 123 -4.97 -11.26 3.00
CA THR A 123 -4.01 -12.00 2.16
C THR A 123 -2.74 -11.19 1.87
N SER A 124 -2.83 -9.87 1.77
CA SER A 124 -1.70 -8.99 1.48
C SER A 124 -0.84 -8.67 2.71
N ARG A 125 -1.29 -8.98 3.93
CA ARG A 125 -0.60 -8.56 5.17
C ARG A 125 0.83 -9.09 5.24
N LYS A 126 1.03 -10.39 5.05
CA LYS A 126 2.36 -11.02 5.12
C LYS A 126 3.26 -10.58 3.94
N PRO A 127 2.80 -10.65 2.67
CA PRO A 127 3.57 -10.16 1.52
C PRO A 127 3.96 -8.68 1.62
N CYS A 128 3.07 -7.83 2.14
CA CYS A 128 3.36 -6.40 2.36
C CYS A 128 4.51 -6.20 3.34
N ILE A 129 4.50 -6.91 4.48
CA ILE A 129 5.59 -6.83 5.48
C ILE A 129 6.91 -7.34 4.89
N GLU A 130 6.88 -8.43 4.12
CA GLU A 130 8.07 -8.98 3.49
C GLU A 130 8.66 -8.02 2.43
N ALA A 131 7.81 -7.42 1.59
CA ALA A 131 8.23 -6.43 0.62
C ALA A 131 8.82 -5.17 1.29
N MET A 132 8.21 -4.70 2.37
CA MET A 132 8.72 -3.57 3.15
C MET A 132 10.08 -3.88 3.78
N LYS A 133 10.26 -5.06 4.37
CA LYS A 133 11.55 -5.50 4.93
C LYS A 133 12.63 -5.57 3.86
N ALA A 134 12.34 -6.25 2.76
CA ALA A 134 13.29 -6.37 1.64
C ALA A 134 13.70 -5.00 1.09
N LYS A 135 12.74 -4.06 0.97
CA LYS A 135 13.04 -2.71 0.51
C LYS A 135 13.86 -1.92 1.52
N LEU A 136 13.58 -2.09 2.82
CA LEU A 136 14.38 -1.45 3.88
C LEU A 136 15.82 -1.95 3.85
N ASP A 137 16.02 -3.26 3.78
CA ASP A 137 17.37 -3.87 3.71
C ASP A 137 18.14 -3.40 2.47
N GLU A 138 17.45 -3.28 1.32
CA GLU A 138 18.04 -2.74 0.09
C GLU A 138 18.50 -1.28 0.25
N GLU A 139 17.68 -0.43 0.87
CA GLU A 139 18.03 0.98 1.07
C GLU A 139 19.13 1.15 2.13
N VAL A 140 19.15 0.33 3.18
CA VAL A 140 20.21 0.33 4.21
C VAL A 140 21.54 -0.14 3.62
N ASN A 141 21.54 -1.17 2.76
CA ASN A 141 22.77 -1.67 2.13
C ASN A 141 23.39 -0.69 1.11
N LYS A 142 22.65 0.32 0.66
CA LYS A 142 23.16 1.39 -0.23
C LYS A 142 23.92 2.50 0.53
N ILE A 143 23.94 2.48 1.87
CA ILE A 143 24.50 3.53 2.74
C ILE A 143 25.86 3.13 3.32
#